data_AF-A0A382Z905-F1
#
_entry.id   AF-A0A382Z905-F1
#
_cell.length_a   1.000
_cell.length_b   1.000
_cell.length_c   1.000
_cell.angle_alpha   90.00
_cell.angle_beta   90.00
_cell.angle_gamma   90.00
#
_symmetry.space_group_name_H-M   'P 1'
#
loop_
_entity.id
_entity.type
_entity.pdbx_description
1 polymer ?
#
loop_
_entity_poly.entity_id
_entity_poly.type
_entity_poly.pdbx_seq_one_letter_code
_entity_poly.pdbx_strand_id
1 'polypeptide(L)'
;IESHDVPYRDGMSVLDAVMWIRSHVDSSLAIRYSCINANACKECMVLVNGKTQYACTARLDANGTLVEPLANKRLVRDLVTDIVPPKERLEAAARLEEPRRQPRDLDRFMVD
;
A
#
# COMPACT_ATOMS: atom_id res chain seq x y z
N ILE A 1 -0.75 -18.10 -10.84
CA ILE A 1 0.46 -17.27 -10.66
C ILE A 1 0.83 -16.78 -12.04
N GLU A 2 0.92 -15.47 -12.22
CA GLU A 2 1.38 -14.83 -13.46
C GLU A 2 2.83 -14.41 -13.28
N SER A 3 3.63 -14.50 -14.35
CA SER A 3 5.06 -14.21 -14.33
C SER A 3 5.39 -13.18 -15.41
N HIS A 4 6.24 -12.21 -15.07
CA HIS A 4 6.71 -11.19 -15.99
C HIS A 4 8.23 -11.10 -15.93
N ASP A 5 8.87 -11.13 -17.09
CA ASP A 5 10.30 -10.86 -17.22
C ASP A 5 10.52 -9.34 -17.28
N VAL A 6 11.17 -8.81 -16.25
CA VAL A 6 11.46 -7.38 -16.12
C VAL A 6 12.98 -7.16 -16.20
N PRO A 7 13.47 -6.17 -16.95
CA PRO A 7 14.88 -5.82 -16.97
C PRO A 7 15.36 -5.47 -15.55
N TYR A 8 16.24 -6.30 -14.99
CA TYR A 8 16.82 -6.09 -13.68
C TYR A 8 17.94 -5.04 -13.73
N ARG A 9 17.98 -4.16 -12.73
CA ARG A 9 19.10 -3.26 -12.44
C ARG A 9 19.33 -3.21 -10.95
N ASP A 10 20.59 -3.14 -10.54
CA ASP A 10 20.94 -3.04 -9.13
C ASP A 10 20.30 -1.82 -8.47
N GLY A 11 19.74 -2.07 -7.29
CA GLY A 11 19.01 -1.05 -6.54
C GLY A 11 17.58 -0.81 -7.02
N MET A 12 17.04 -1.55 -8.00
CA MET A 12 15.61 -1.46 -8.29
C MET A 12 14.76 -1.88 -7.10
N SER A 13 13.69 -1.13 -6.88
CA SER A 13 12.62 -1.51 -5.97
C SER A 13 11.61 -2.44 -6.66
N VAL A 14 10.79 -3.11 -5.86
CA VAL A 14 9.62 -3.84 -6.38
C VAL A 14 8.66 -2.90 -7.12
N LEU A 15 8.51 -1.65 -6.66
CA LEU A 15 7.67 -0.67 -7.34
C LEU A 15 8.20 -0.33 -8.74
N ASP A 16 9.52 -0.22 -8.92
CA ASP A 16 10.12 0.03 -10.24
C ASP A 16 9.78 -1.09 -11.23
N ALA A 17 9.83 -2.35 -10.77
CA ALA A 17 9.43 -3.49 -11.60
C ALA A 17 7.95 -3.45 -11.98
N VAL A 18 7.06 -3.16 -11.02
CA VAL A 18 5.62 -3.04 -11.28
C VAL A 18 5.32 -1.89 -12.26
N MET A 19 6.00 -0.75 -12.13
CA MET A 19 5.85 0.37 -13.07
C MET A 19 6.35 0.01 -14.47
N TRP A 20 7.43 -0.77 -14.57
CA TRP A 20 7.89 -1.27 -15.86
C TRP A 20 6.86 -2.19 -16.52
N ILE A 21 6.29 -3.14 -15.78
CA ILE A 21 5.22 -4.03 -16.25
C ILE A 21 4.02 -3.21 -16.75
N ARG A 22 3.59 -2.21 -15.97
CA ARG A 22 2.47 -1.33 -16.37
C ARG A 22 2.72 -0.55 -17.65
N SER A 23 3.98 -0.17 -17.90
CA SER A 23 4.33 0.65 -19.05
C SER A 23 4.58 -0.15 -20.32
N HIS A 24 4.93 -1.45 -20.21
CA HIS A 24 5.41 -2.24 -21.34
C HIS A 24 4.63 -3.55 -21.58
N VAL A 25 3.93 -4.06 -20.58
CA VAL A 25 3.30 -5.39 -20.61
C VAL A 25 1.80 -5.31 -20.36
N ASP A 26 1.39 -4.86 -19.18
CA ASP A 26 -0.03 -4.74 -18.81
C ASP A 26 -0.32 -3.45 -18.04
N SER A 27 -0.84 -2.46 -18.74
CA SER A 27 -1.28 -1.18 -18.17
C SER A 27 -2.45 -1.30 -17.17
N SER A 28 -3.12 -2.45 -17.11
CA SER A 28 -4.27 -2.71 -16.24
C SER A 28 -3.88 -3.16 -14.83
N LEU A 29 -2.63 -3.60 -14.61
CA LEU A 29 -2.13 -4.07 -13.32
C LEU A 29 -2.25 -3.00 -12.23
N ALA A 30 -3.12 -3.22 -11.25
CA ALA A 30 -3.40 -2.25 -10.21
C ALA A 30 -2.44 -2.35 -9.01
N ILE A 31 -1.89 -1.21 -8.60
CA ILE A 31 -1.16 -1.01 -7.35
C ILE A 31 -1.44 0.41 -6.84
N ARG A 32 -1.53 0.60 -5.52
CA ARG A 32 -1.62 1.93 -4.90
C ARG A 32 -0.22 2.41 -4.50
N TYR A 33 0.09 3.65 -4.85
CA TYR A 33 1.33 4.32 -4.50
C TYR A 33 1.14 5.83 -4.69
N SER A 34 1.94 6.62 -3.98
CA SER A 34 1.97 8.07 -4.13
C SER A 34 3.40 8.57 -3.98
N CYS A 35 3.99 8.41 -2.79
CA CYS A 35 5.43 8.66 -2.63
C CYS A 35 6.25 7.58 -3.34
N ILE A 36 7.46 7.94 -3.77
CA ILE A 36 8.43 7.03 -4.40
C ILE A 36 9.70 7.03 -3.55
N ASN A 37 10.26 5.85 -3.25
CA ASN A 37 11.48 5.67 -2.47
C ASN A 37 11.51 6.29 -1.06
N ALA A 38 10.36 6.63 -0.49
CA ALA A 38 10.30 7.33 0.80
C ALA A 38 9.49 6.58 1.87
N ASN A 39 8.62 5.64 1.48
CA ASN A 39 7.63 4.99 2.34
C ASN A 39 6.71 5.93 3.15
N ALA A 40 6.71 7.24 2.90
CA ALA A 40 5.99 8.23 3.70
C ALA A 40 4.46 8.11 3.60
N CYS A 41 3.92 7.85 2.41
CA CYS A 41 2.47 7.72 2.20
C CYS A 41 1.88 6.40 2.72
N LYS A 42 2.72 5.36 2.91
CA LYS A 42 2.32 4.01 3.32
C LYS A 42 1.34 3.30 2.37
N GLU A 43 1.13 3.80 1.15
CA GLU A 43 0.11 3.25 0.24
C GLU A 43 0.50 1.94 -0.46
N CYS A 44 1.79 1.73 -0.71
CA CYS A 44 2.30 0.61 -1.50
C CYS A 44 2.64 -0.64 -0.68
N MET A 45 1.86 -0.92 0.38
CA MET A 45 2.07 -2.11 1.20
C MET A 45 1.62 -3.38 0.47
N VAL A 46 2.53 -4.34 0.34
CA VAL A 46 2.34 -5.65 -0.32
C VAL A 46 3.11 -6.73 0.44
N LEU A 47 2.88 -8.00 0.11
CA LEU A 47 3.79 -9.07 0.49
C LEU A 47 4.88 -9.19 -0.58
N VAL A 48 6.13 -9.24 -0.14
CA VAL A 48 7.31 -9.51 -0.97
C VAL A 48 7.98 -10.74 -0.38
N ASN A 49 7.96 -11.86 -1.12
CA ASN A 49 8.42 -13.17 -0.66
C ASN A 49 7.80 -13.54 0.71
N GLY A 50 6.48 -13.39 0.83
CA GLY A 50 5.71 -13.70 2.04
C GLY A 50 5.86 -12.70 3.20
N LYS A 51 6.65 -11.62 3.05
CA LYS A 51 6.85 -10.60 4.09
C LYS A 51 6.18 -9.29 3.73
N THR A 52 5.42 -8.71 4.66
CA THR A 52 4.84 -7.37 4.48
C THR A 52 5.94 -6.32 4.33
N GLN A 53 5.96 -5.64 3.19
CA GLN A 53 6.91 -4.57 2.87
C GLN A 53 6.23 -3.43 2.10
N TYR A 54 6.91 -2.30 1.97
CA TYR A 54 6.51 -1.23 1.05
C TYR A 54 7.19 -1.45 -0.30
N ALA A 55 6.43 -1.62 -1.37
CA ALA A 55 6.98 -1.90 -2.70
C ALA A 55 8.00 -0.85 -3.15
N CYS A 56 7.81 0.42 -2.75
CA CYS A 56 8.72 1.52 -3.08
C CYS A 56 10.09 1.47 -2.39
N THR A 57 10.29 0.60 -1.40
CA THR A 57 11.58 0.46 -0.71
C THR A 57 12.08 -0.98 -0.65
N ALA A 58 11.19 -1.96 -0.85
CA ALA A 58 11.55 -3.36 -0.97
C ALA A 58 12.42 -3.57 -2.21
N ARG A 59 13.56 -4.25 -2.06
CA ARG A 59 14.47 -4.52 -3.18
C ARG A 59 13.96 -5.67 -4.03
N LEU A 60 14.10 -5.51 -5.34
CA LEU A 60 13.90 -6.57 -6.30
C LEU A 60 15.09 -7.54 -6.22
N ASP A 61 14.81 -8.84 -6.20
CA ASP A 61 15.84 -9.89 -6.24
C ASP A 61 16.06 -10.32 -7.70
N ALA A 62 17.33 -10.41 -8.11
CA ALA A 62 17.74 -10.87 -9.44
C ALA A 62 17.30 -12.31 -9.75
N ASN A 63 17.09 -13.13 -8.73
CA ASN A 63 16.63 -14.52 -8.87
C ASN A 63 15.11 -14.66 -8.88
N GLY A 64 14.38 -13.54 -8.84
CA GLY A 64 12.93 -13.50 -8.85
C GLY A 64 12.33 -13.04 -7.51
N THR A 65 11.21 -12.35 -7.60
CA THR A 65 10.51 -11.80 -6.44
C THR A 65 9.02 -12.11 -6.56
N LEU A 66 8.48 -12.84 -5.59
CA LEU A 66 7.04 -13.08 -5.49
C LEU A 66 6.39 -11.86 -4.81
N VAL A 67 5.41 -11.26 -5.49
CA VAL A 67 4.68 -10.09 -5.00
C VAL A 67 3.20 -10.44 -4.91
N GLU A 68 2.61 -10.23 -3.74
CA GLU A 68 1.22 -10.60 -3.46
C GLU A 68 0.50 -9.47 -2.71
N PRO A 69 -0.84 -9.36 -2.81
CA PRO A 69 -1.60 -8.47 -1.95
C PRO A 69 -1.47 -8.89 -0.48
N LEU A 70 -1.74 -7.96 0.44
CA LEU A 70 -1.73 -8.24 1.88
C LEU A 70 -2.82 -9.27 2.25
N ALA A 71 -2.38 -10.45 2.72
CA ALA A 71 -3.27 -11.58 3.04
C ALA A 71 -4.33 -11.27 4.13
N ASN A 72 -4.06 -10.32 5.02
CA ASN A 72 -4.94 -9.97 6.13
C ASN A 72 -5.80 -8.70 5.88
N LYS A 73 -5.86 -8.24 4.63
CA LYS A 73 -6.63 -7.06 4.23
C LYS A 73 -7.66 -7.43 3.16
N ARG A 74 -8.71 -6.62 3.06
CA ARG A 74 -9.71 -6.78 2.00
C ARG A 74 -9.04 -6.48 0.66
N LEU A 75 -9.02 -7.46 -0.23
CA LEU A 75 -8.57 -7.28 -1.61
C LEU A 75 -9.54 -6.35 -2.34
N VAL A 76 -9.00 -5.32 -3.00
CA VAL A 76 -9.77 -4.44 -3.87
C VAL A 76 -9.58 -4.87 -5.32
N ARG A 77 -8.32 -4.99 -5.77
CA ARG A 77 -7.93 -5.45 -7.11
C ARG A 77 -6.42 -5.67 -7.17
N ASP A 78 -5.96 -6.75 -7.79
CA ASP A 78 -4.54 -7.07 -8.03
C ASP A 78 -3.68 -6.92 -6.76
N LEU A 79 -2.79 -5.93 -6.68
CA LEU A 79 -1.95 -5.65 -5.50
C LEU A 79 -2.57 -4.62 -4.54
N VAL A 80 -3.76 -4.09 -4.87
CA VAL A 80 -4.47 -3.10 -4.06
C VAL A 80 -5.31 -3.78 -2.99
N THR A 81 -4.99 -3.48 -1.73
CA THR A 81 -5.80 -3.86 -0.58
C THR A 81 -6.30 -2.63 0.18
N ASP A 82 -7.36 -2.82 0.97
CA ASP A 82 -7.90 -1.81 1.87
C ASP A 82 -7.00 -1.67 3.10
N ILE A 83 -5.98 -0.82 2.98
CA ILE A 83 -4.96 -0.60 4.00
C ILE A 83 -5.43 0.26 5.17
N VAL A 84 -6.60 0.90 5.08
CA VAL A 84 -7.14 1.75 6.14
C VAL A 84 -7.31 0.90 7.41
N PRO A 85 -6.73 1.32 8.55
CA PRO A 85 -6.91 0.64 9.82
C PRO A 85 -8.40 0.49 10.15
N PRO A 86 -8.86 -0.68 10.65
CA PRO A 86 -10.28 -0.89 10.91
C PRO A 86 -10.93 0.18 11.80
N LYS A 87 -10.19 0.74 12.76
CA LYS A 87 -10.66 1.79 13.68
C LYS A 87 -10.89 3.14 12.99
N GLU A 88 -10.22 3.40 11.88
CA GLU A 88 -10.30 4.65 11.11
C GLU A 88 -11.33 4.56 9.98
N ARG A 89 -11.95 3.39 9.77
CA ARG A 89 -13.03 3.24 8.79
C ARG A 89 -14.28 3.97 9.28
N LEU A 90 -14.91 4.72 8.40
CA LEU A 90 -16.15 5.46 8.71
C LEU A 90 -17.25 4.54 9.25
N GLU A 91 -17.34 3.30 8.76
CA GLU A 91 -18.27 2.28 9.27
C GLU A 91 -18.03 1.91 10.74
N ALA A 92 -16.77 1.95 11.19
CA ALA A 92 -16.42 1.73 12.59
C ALA A 92 -16.69 2.98 13.45
N ALA A 93 -16.43 4.18 12.90
CA ALA A 93 -16.74 5.44 13.57
C ALA A 93 -18.26 5.64 13.77
N ALA A 94 -19.08 5.24 12.79
CA ALA A 94 -20.53 5.30 12.87
C ALA A 94 -21.12 4.40 13.98
N ARG A 95 -20.38 3.39 14.47
CA ARG A 95 -20.78 2.57 15.64
C ARG A 95 -20.44 3.23 16.98
N LEU A 96 -19.64 4.29 16.99
CA LEU A 96 -19.27 5.04 18.21
C LEU A 96 -20.20 6.23 18.46
N GLU A 97 -21.13 6.53 17.56
CA GLU A 97 -22.17 7.54 17.77
C GLU A 97 -23.31 7.01 18.66
N GLU A 98 -22.99 6.60 19.90
CA GLU A 98 -23.97 6.71 20.98
C GLU A 98 -23.92 8.17 21.50
N PRO A 99 -25.07 8.85 21.69
CA PRO A 99 -25.08 10.28 21.89
C PRO A 99 -24.71 10.64 23.32
N ARG A 100 -23.45 11.00 23.60
CA ARG A 100 -23.10 11.76 24.81
C ARG A 100 -21.99 12.80 24.61
N ARG A 101 -22.48 14.05 24.49
CA ARG A 101 -21.98 15.38 24.94
C ARG A 101 -21.77 16.43 23.85
N GLN A 102 -22.24 17.63 24.18
CA GLN A 102 -22.41 18.86 23.40
C GLN A 102 -21.15 19.35 22.64
N PRO A 103 -21.32 20.20 21.60
CA PRO A 103 -20.23 20.73 20.77
C PRO A 103 -19.21 21.58 21.53
N ARG A 104 -18.00 21.57 20.98
CA ARG A 104 -16.68 21.92 21.56
C ARG A 104 -16.43 23.42 21.73
N ASP A 105 -15.66 23.73 22.78
CA ASP A 105 -14.89 24.97 22.92
C ASP A 105 -13.38 24.68 22.78
N LEU A 106 -13.01 23.77 21.87
CA LEU A 106 -11.65 23.24 21.74
C LEU A 106 -11.34 22.93 20.27
N ASP A 107 -10.84 23.91 19.53
CA ASP A 107 -10.07 23.71 18.29
C ASP A 107 -8.87 24.68 18.24
N ARG A 108 -8.20 24.88 19.38
CA ARG A 108 -6.85 25.46 19.44
C ARG A 108 -5.99 24.60 20.35
N PHE A 109 -5.02 23.92 19.76
CA PHE A 109 -3.94 23.27 20.50
C PHE A 109 -2.62 23.86 20.00
N MET A 110 -1.84 24.41 20.93
CA MET A 110 -0.48 24.87 20.70
C MET A 110 0.45 23.65 20.73
N VAL A 111 1.36 23.56 19.77
CA VAL A 111 2.39 22.51 19.71
C VAL A 111 3.71 23.19 20.04
N ASP A 112 4.36 22.76 21.14
CA ASP A 112 5.73 23.17 21.50
C ASP A 112 6.78 22.42 20.68
#